data_AF-A0A4Y8IVV7-F1
#
_entry.id   AF-A0A4Y8IVV7-F1
#
_cell.length_a   1.000
_cell.length_b   1.000
_cell.length_c   1.000
_cell.angle_alpha   90.00
_cell.angle_beta   90.00
_cell.angle_gamma   90.00
#
_symmetry.space_group_name_H-M   'P 1'
#
loop_
_entity.id
_entity.type
_entity.pdbx_description
1 polymer ?
#
loop_
_entity_poly.entity_id
_entity_poly.type
_entity_poly.pdbx_seq_one_letter_code
_entity_poly.pdbx_strand_id
1 'polypeptide(L)' 'MLNRIKDIYLYLNENGTATTNELSEQFGLSDRTIQRDINVLQYNGLVESCRKGEWTTTEKKVKLPKD' A
#
# COMPACT_ATOMS: atom_id res chain seq x y z
N MET A 1 12.86 1.72 6.07
CA MET A 1 12.26 1.08 4.88
C MET A 1 11.16 0.08 5.24
N LEU A 2 11.32 -0.79 6.25
CA LEU A 2 10.23 -1.68 6.70
C LEU A 2 8.98 -0.94 7.22
N ASN A 3 9.16 0.15 8.00
CA ASN A 3 8.03 0.91 8.54
C ASN A 3 7.17 1.49 7.43
N ARG A 4 7.77 2.19 6.46
CA ARG A 4 7.01 2.81 5.36
C ARG A 4 6.16 1.84 4.54
N ILE A 5 6.70 0.68 4.16
CA ILE A 5 5.94 -0.32 3.39
C ILE A 5 4.74 -0.82 4.21
N LYS A 6 4.93 -1.01 5.51
CA LYS A 6 3.86 -1.36 6.45
C LYS A 6 2.85 -0.22 6.59
N ASP A 7 3.29 1.03 6.66
CA ASP A 7 2.43 2.21 6.80
C ASP A 7 1.53 2.38 5.55
N ILE A 8 2.07 2.14 4.34
CA ILE A 8 1.29 2.11 3.09
C ILE A 8 0.22 1.01 3.15
N TYR A 9 0.58 -0.19 3.60
CA TYR A 9 -0.39 -1.28 3.76
C TYR A 9 -1.52 -0.90 4.74
N LEU A 10 -1.17 -0.34 5.91
CA LEU A 10 -2.15 0.06 6.92
C LEU A 10 -3.08 1.15 6.38
N TYR A 11 -2.52 2.14 5.68
CA TYR A 11 -3.30 3.18 5.02
C TYR A 11 -4.33 2.59 4.04
N LEU A 12 -3.91 1.66 3.16
CA LEU A 12 -4.83 1.00 2.23
C LEU A 12 -5.87 0.13 2.96
N ASN A 13 -5.48 -0.54 4.04
CA ASN A 13 -6.39 -1.35 4.86
C ASN A 13 -7.48 -0.50 5.54
N GLU A 14 -7.14 0.72 5.94
CA GLU A 14 -8.07 1.66 6.60
C GLU A 14 -8.95 2.42 5.60
N ASN A 15 -8.39 2.85 4.47
CA ASN A 15 -9.07 3.69 3.47
C ASN A 15 -9.72 2.88 2.33
N GLY A 16 -9.44 1.58 2.23
CA GLY A 16 -9.96 0.66 1.22
C GLY A 16 -9.20 0.72 -0.10
N THR A 17 -9.11 1.89 -0.73
CA THR A 17 -8.45 2.05 -2.05
C THR A 17 -7.67 3.35 -2.14
N ALA A 18 -6.54 3.35 -2.85
CA ALA A 18 -5.83 4.59 -3.20
C ALA A 18 -5.03 4.45 -4.50
N THR A 19 -4.77 5.58 -5.14
CA THR A 19 -3.89 5.70 -6.30
C THR A 19 -2.44 5.90 -5.89
N THR A 20 -1.50 5.65 -6.81
CA THR A 20 -0.07 5.94 -6.58
C THR A 20 0.17 7.43 -6.27
N ASN A 21 -0.62 8.35 -6.87
CA ASN A 21 -0.50 9.79 -6.63
C ASN A 21 -0.99 10.20 -5.24
N GLU A 22 -2.13 9.67 -4.79
CA GLU A 22 -2.65 9.95 -3.43
C GLU A 22 -1.67 9.45 -2.36
N LEU A 23 -1.08 8.27 -2.55
CA LEU A 23 -0.05 7.74 -1.67
C LEU A 23 1.24 8.59 -1.74
N SER A 24 1.62 9.07 -2.92
CA SER A 24 2.77 9.95 -3.14
C SER A 24 2.63 11.26 -2.36
N GLU A 25 1.47 11.90 -2.47
CA GLU A 25 1.10 13.10 -1.71
C GLU A 25 1.07 12.83 -0.21
N GLN A 26 0.41 11.74 0.21
CA GLN A 26 0.21 11.46 1.63
C GLN A 26 1.51 11.10 2.37
N PHE A 27 2.44 10.42 1.71
CA PHE A 27 3.72 10.05 2.31
C PHE A 27 4.87 11.01 1.95
N GLY A 28 4.63 12.02 1.11
CA GLY A 28 5.63 13.00 0.68
C GLY A 28 6.78 12.38 -0.13
N LEU A 29 6.47 11.42 -1.00
CA LEU A 29 7.46 10.64 -1.75
C LEU A 29 7.11 10.60 -3.23
N SER A 30 8.12 10.54 -4.11
CA SER A 30 7.87 10.33 -5.54
C SER A 30 7.03 9.07 -5.83
N ASP A 31 6.21 9.13 -6.89
CA ASP A 31 5.42 8.01 -7.40
C ASP A 31 6.28 6.75 -7.66
N ARG A 32 7.51 6.95 -8.14
CA ARG A 32 8.47 5.85 -8.37
C ARG A 32 8.84 5.11 -7.07
N THR A 33 8.90 5.82 -5.95
CA THR A 33 9.18 5.21 -4.64
C THR A 33 7.97 4.47 -4.13
N ILE A 34 6.79 5.09 -4.17
CA ILE A 34 5.51 4.44 -3.82
C ILE A 34 5.29 3.18 -4.65
N GLN A 35 5.48 3.24 -5.97
CA GLN A 35 5.29 2.09 -6.85
C GLN A 35 6.25 0.94 -6.51
N ARG A 36 7.50 1.23 -6.13
CA ARG A 36 8.44 0.19 -5.68
C ARG A 36 7.98 -0.46 -4.38
N ASP A 37 7.49 0.32 -3.43
CA ASP A 37 6.99 -0.19 -2.15
C ASP A 37 5.70 -1.02 -2.34
N ILE A 38 4.78 -0.55 -3.18
CA ILE A 38 3.58 -1.30 -3.59
C ILE A 38 3.96 -2.62 -4.27
N ASN A 39 4.96 -2.62 -5.15
CA ASN A 39 5.41 -3.84 -5.81
C ASN A 39 5.91 -4.89 -4.80
N VAL A 40 6.50 -4.47 -3.67
CA VAL A 40 6.86 -5.39 -2.58
C VAL A 40 5.62 -5.97 -1.92
N LEU A 41 4.61 -5.15 -1.61
CA LEU A 41 3.34 -5.63 -1.04
C LEU A 41 2.62 -6.58 -1.99
N GLN A 42 2.58 -6.24 -3.28
CA GLN A 42 1.96 -7.04 -4.33
C GLN A 42 2.67 -8.38 -4.53
N TYR A 43 4.01 -8.39 -4.57
CA TYR A 43 4.79 -9.63 -4.64
C TYR A 43 4.50 -10.57 -3.45
N ASN A 44 4.21 -10.00 -2.28
CA ASN A 44 3.84 -10.77 -1.08
C ASN A 44 2.34 -11.12 -1.02
N GLY A 45 1.56 -10.76 -2.03
CA GLY A 45 0.11 -10.98 -2.09
C GLY A 45 -0.65 -10.26 -0.99
N LEU A 46 -0.22 -9.05 -0.63
CA LEU A 46 -0.88 -8.21 0.39
C LEU A 46 -1.71 -7.09 -0.22
N VAL A 47 -1.33 -6.61 -1.40
CA VAL A 47 -2.00 -5.55 -2.14
C VAL A 47 -2.20 -6.00 -3.59
N GLU A 48 -3.30 -5.58 -4.20
CA GLU A 48 -3.60 -5.82 -5.60
C GLU A 48 -4.14 -4.56 -6.28
N SER A 49 -4.15 -4.57 -7.62
CA SER A 49 -4.75 -3.49 -8.40
C SER A 49 -6.22 -3.79 -8.66
N CYS A 50 -7.12 -2.97 -8.11
CA CYS A 50 -8.56 -3.12 -8.31
C CYS A 50 -9.06 -2.43 -9.59
N ARG A 51 -8.43 -1.31 -9.96
CA ARG A 51 -8.63 -0.56 -11.21
C ARG A 51 -7.30 -0.02 -11.70
N LYS A 52 -7.25 0.43 -12.96
CA LYS A 52 -6.01 0.96 -13.56
C LYS A 52 -5.47 2.13 -12.74
N GLY A 53 -4.36 1.89 -12.03
CA GLY A 53 -3.68 2.89 -11.20
C GLY A 53 -4.20 3.01 -9.76
N GLU A 54 -5.18 2.20 -9.36
CA GLU A 54 -5.72 2.10 -8.00
C GLU A 54 -5.31 0.77 -7.35
N TRP A 55 -5.07 0.82 -6.05
CA TRP A 55 -4.57 -0.27 -5.24
C TRP A 55 -5.45 -0.50 -4.01
N THR A 56 -5.60 -1.77 -3.61
CA THR A 56 -6.37 -2.18 -2.43
C THR A 56 -5.68 -3.35 -1.73
N THR A 57 -6.00 -3.60 -0.46
CA THR A 57 -5.51 -4.79 0.25
C THR A 57 -6.25 -6.05 -0.20
N THR A 58 -5.53 -7.17 -0.27
CA THR A 58 -6.14 -8.49 -0.51
C THR A 58 -6.81 -9.04 0.76
N GLU A 59 -7.56 -10.14 0.65
CA GLU A 59 -8.14 -10.86 1.79
C GLU A 59 -7.13 -11.69 2.61
N LYS A 60 -5.83 -11.64 2.27
CA LYS A 60 -4.78 -12.41 2.96
C LYS A 60 -4.70 -11.99 4.43
N LYS A 61 -4.98 -12.92 5.33
CA LYS A 61 -4.91 -12.68 6.79
C LYS A 61 -3.48 -12.33 7.22
N VAL A 62 -3.32 -11.17 7.84
CA VAL A 62 -2.08 -10.71 8.45
C VAL A 62 -2.27 -10.42 9.95
N LYS A 63 -1.20 -10.55 10.73
CA LYS A 63 -1.21 -10.08 12.12
C LYS A 63 -0.94 -8.58 12.12
N LEU A 64 -1.98 -7.80 12.40
CA LEU A 64 -1.82 -6.36 12.60
C LEU A 64 -1.17 -6.10 13.97
N PRO A 65 -0.29 -5.09 14.09
CA PRO A 65 0.16 -4.64 15.40
C PRO A 65 -1.06 -4.25 16.24
N LYS A 66 -1.03 -4.58 17.53
CA LYS A 66 -2.00 -4.04 18.49
C LYS A 66 -1.50 -2.65 18.88
N ASP A 67 -2.42 -1.69 18.94
CA ASP A 67 -2.19 -0.36 19.52
C ASP A 67 -1.78 -0.45 20.99
#